data_AF-A0A8D9E5I9-F1
#
_entry.id   AF-A0A8D9E5I9-F1
#
_cell.length_a   1.000
_cell.length_b   1.000
_cell.length_c   1.000
_cell.angle_alpha   90.00
_cell.angle_beta   90.00
_cell.angle_gamma   90.00
#
_symmetry.space_group_name_H-M   'P 1'
#
loop_
_entity.id
_entity.type
_entity.pdbx_description
1 polymer ?
#
loop_
_entity_poly.entity_id
_entity_poly.type
_entity_poly.pdbx_seq_one_letter_code
_entity_poly.pdbx_strand_id
1 'polypeptide(L)'
;DKKSCIHLFKVCDGMSDCSDGSDELSCNPNSTCSEDQFKCTIGSCIPSFHRCDGHKECADDSDETNCENCQEDAFRCSDGKCISKIALCNGFTDCYDGSDEMNCVKCRHGAFRCSNGNCIRNVFVCDGVDNCEDNSDELNCEECQSDLFRCLSGKCIPKNLTCNGYNDCRIGDDSDEIHCDACQLGVFRCSNGKCILNRLCCDGNNDCD
;
A
#
# COMPACT_ATOMS: atom_id res chain seq x y z
N ASP A 1 -11.97 33.38 -13.77
CA ASP A 1 -11.56 33.50 -12.35
C ASP A 1 -11.38 32.15 -11.72
N LYS A 2 -10.17 31.89 -11.20
CA LYS A 2 -9.70 30.59 -10.73
C LYS A 2 -10.31 30.28 -9.35
N LYS A 3 -11.36 29.45 -9.31
CA LYS A 3 -11.79 28.79 -8.07
C LYS A 3 -10.80 27.66 -7.78
N SER A 4 -9.89 27.88 -6.83
CA SER A 4 -9.04 26.81 -6.30
C SER A 4 -9.89 26.01 -5.31
N CYS A 5 -10.09 24.73 -5.55
CA CYS A 5 -10.76 23.86 -4.60
C CYS A 5 -9.72 23.41 -3.57
N ILE A 6 -9.87 23.85 -2.33
CA ILE A 6 -9.09 23.34 -1.20
C ILE A 6 -9.83 22.18 -0.54
N HIS A 7 -9.08 21.31 0.14
CA HIS A 7 -9.67 20.19 0.85
C HIS A 7 -10.46 20.68 2.07
N LEU A 8 -11.47 19.95 2.52
CA LEU A 8 -12.33 20.42 3.63
C LEU A 8 -11.55 20.62 4.94
N PHE A 9 -10.45 19.87 5.15
CA PHE A 9 -9.57 20.03 6.31
C PHE A 9 -8.72 21.31 6.26
N LYS A 10 -8.68 22.01 5.12
CA LYS A 10 -7.99 23.29 4.89
C LYS A 10 -8.89 24.50 5.14
N VAL A 11 -10.13 24.27 5.57
CA VAL A 11 -11.03 25.35 5.96
C VAL A 11 -10.91 25.53 7.46
N CYS A 12 -10.57 26.74 7.92
CA CYS A 12 -10.37 27.06 9.33
C CYS A 12 -9.23 26.27 9.98
N ASP A 13 -8.15 25.99 9.23
CA ASP A 13 -6.96 25.31 9.74
C ASP A 13 -5.93 26.29 10.30
N GLY A 14 -6.24 27.59 10.28
CA GLY A 14 -5.36 28.66 10.75
C GLY A 14 -4.31 29.08 9.73
N MET A 15 -4.34 28.53 8.51
CA MET A 15 -3.47 28.88 7.39
C MET A 15 -4.31 29.44 6.24
N SER A 16 -3.78 30.44 5.53
CA SER A 16 -4.43 30.93 4.31
C SER A 16 -4.04 30.04 3.13
N ASP A 17 -4.84 29.02 2.86
CA ASP A 17 -4.74 28.09 1.73
C ASP A 17 -5.52 28.61 0.51
N CYS A 18 -6.60 29.38 0.72
CA CYS A 18 -7.25 30.12 -0.36
C CYS A 18 -6.48 31.41 -0.70
N SER A 19 -6.42 31.75 -2.00
CA SER A 19 -5.75 32.96 -2.47
C SER A 19 -6.36 34.27 -1.97
N ASP A 20 -7.60 34.22 -1.50
CA ASP A 20 -8.35 35.32 -0.89
C ASP A 20 -8.48 35.20 0.64
N GLY A 21 -7.88 34.18 1.27
CA GLY A 21 -7.98 33.90 2.70
C GLY A 21 -9.39 33.62 3.19
N SER A 22 -10.33 33.32 2.28
CA SER A 22 -11.75 33.09 2.59
C SER A 22 -12.00 31.86 3.45
N ASP A 23 -11.07 30.90 3.38
CA ASP A 23 -10.99 29.72 4.23
C ASP A 23 -10.86 30.02 5.72
N GLU A 24 -10.32 31.18 6.08
CA GLU A 24 -10.12 31.61 7.47
C GLU A 24 -11.08 32.72 7.93
N LEU A 25 -11.84 33.32 7.01
CA LEU A 25 -12.68 34.49 7.29
C LEU A 25 -14.05 34.17 7.89
N SER A 26 -14.54 32.94 7.68
CA SER A 26 -15.89 32.52 8.10
C SER A 26 -15.89 31.39 9.11
N CYS A 27 -14.84 31.33 9.94
CA CYS A 27 -14.70 30.39 11.03
C CYS A 27 -15.55 30.83 12.21
N ASN A 28 -16.65 30.12 12.45
CA ASN A 28 -17.51 30.40 13.58
C ASN A 28 -16.75 30.01 14.87
N PRO A 29 -16.54 30.89 15.86
CA PRO A 29 -15.93 30.51 17.13
C PRO A 29 -16.76 29.47 17.91
N ASN A 30 -18.01 29.23 17.48
CA ASN A 30 -18.92 28.20 17.96
C ASN A 30 -19.15 27.05 16.97
N SER A 31 -18.39 26.93 15.87
CA SER A 31 -18.42 25.69 15.08
C SER A 31 -17.74 24.59 15.88
N THR A 32 -18.55 23.79 16.56
CA THR A 32 -18.23 22.41 16.89
C THR A 32 -17.63 21.75 15.65
N CYS A 33 -16.43 21.18 15.79
CA CYS A 33 -15.83 20.35 14.75
C CYS A 33 -16.84 19.29 14.29
N SER A 34 -16.69 18.79 13.06
CA SER A 34 -17.53 17.69 12.58
C SER A 34 -17.42 16.47 13.50
N GLU A 35 -18.40 15.56 13.49
CA GLU A 35 -18.33 14.34 14.31
C GLU A 35 -17.06 13.52 14.04
N ASP A 36 -16.51 13.61 12.82
CA ASP A 36 -15.29 12.94 12.39
C ASP A 36 -13.99 13.75 12.65
N GLN A 37 -14.06 14.83 13.44
CA GLN A 37 -12.93 15.72 13.71
C GLN A 37 -12.65 15.89 15.22
N PHE A 38 -11.38 15.86 15.59
CA PHE A 38 -10.89 16.21 16.91
C PHE A 38 -10.62 17.71 17.01
N LYS A 39 -11.07 18.31 18.11
CA LYS A 39 -10.81 19.73 18.42
C LYS A 39 -9.54 19.86 19.26
N CYS A 40 -8.50 20.47 18.68
CA CYS A 40 -7.32 20.90 19.42
C CYS A 40 -7.70 21.87 20.54
N THR A 41 -6.89 21.95 21.60
CA THR A 41 -7.18 22.85 22.74
C THR A 41 -7.15 24.32 22.31
N ILE A 42 -6.28 24.67 21.36
CA ILE A 42 -6.22 26.01 20.73
C ILE A 42 -7.37 26.31 19.75
N GLY A 43 -8.23 25.32 19.46
CA GLY A 43 -9.49 25.50 18.72
C GLY A 43 -9.51 25.02 17.27
N SER A 44 -8.36 24.64 16.70
CA SER A 44 -8.27 24.01 15.38
C SER A 44 -8.94 22.64 15.36
N CYS A 45 -9.47 22.23 14.21
CA CYS A 45 -10.06 20.90 14.03
C CYS A 45 -9.14 20.05 13.14
N ILE A 46 -8.74 18.89 13.62
CA ILE A 46 -8.01 17.89 12.83
C ILE A 46 -8.91 16.68 12.59
N PRO A 47 -8.71 15.88 11.55
CA PRO A 47 -9.39 14.60 11.41
C PRO A 47 -9.20 13.73 12.67
N SER A 48 -10.25 13.08 13.16
CA SER A 48 -10.20 12.32 14.43
C SER A 48 -9.17 11.19 14.45
N PHE A 49 -8.75 10.69 13.28
CA PHE A 49 -7.72 9.65 13.17
C PHE A 49 -6.30 10.16 13.43
N HIS A 50 -6.07 11.48 13.40
CA HIS A 50 -4.79 12.11 13.77
C HIS A 50 -4.65 12.30 15.27
N ARG A 51 -5.68 12.01 16.07
CA ARG A 51 -5.55 12.04 17.51
C ARG A 51 -4.76 10.81 17.97
N CYS A 52 -3.62 11.02 18.64
CA CYS A 52 -2.77 9.97 19.20
C CYS A 52 -2.15 9.07 18.12
N ASP A 53 -1.82 9.63 16.96
CA ASP A 53 -1.22 8.90 15.86
C ASP A 53 0.33 8.94 15.88
N GLY A 54 0.91 9.61 16.89
CA GLY A 54 2.34 9.78 17.05
C GLY A 54 2.93 10.94 16.26
N HIS A 55 2.09 11.72 15.56
CA HIS A 55 2.44 12.92 14.84
C HIS A 55 1.75 14.14 15.44
N LYS A 56 2.39 15.30 15.26
CA LYS A 56 1.89 16.56 15.79
C LYS A 56 1.17 17.30 14.68
N GLU A 57 -0.16 17.29 14.74
CA GLU A 57 -1.04 18.06 13.87
C GLU A 57 -1.58 19.30 14.58
N CYS A 58 -1.87 19.22 15.87
CA CYS A 58 -2.24 20.39 16.66
C CYS A 58 -1.01 21.26 16.96
N ALA A 59 -1.13 22.58 16.79
CA ALA A 59 -0.05 23.51 17.13
C ALA A 59 0.40 23.43 18.60
N ASP A 60 -0.52 23.06 19.48
CA ASP A 60 -0.34 22.90 20.92
C ASP A 60 -0.07 21.45 21.36
N ASP A 61 0.11 20.50 20.43
CA ASP A 61 0.39 19.08 20.72
C ASP A 61 -0.76 18.37 21.46
N SER A 62 -1.96 18.97 21.46
CA SER A 62 -3.08 18.47 22.26
C SER A 62 -3.70 17.18 21.70
N ASP A 63 -3.48 16.90 20.42
CA ASP A 63 -3.78 15.64 19.75
C ASP A 63 -2.98 14.46 20.30
N GLU A 64 -1.74 14.69 20.73
CA GLU A 64 -0.84 13.65 21.25
C GLU A 64 -0.86 13.57 22.80
N THR A 65 -1.78 14.29 23.45
CA THR A 65 -1.92 14.28 24.91
C THR A 65 -3.16 13.50 25.38
N ASN A 66 -3.02 12.80 26.50
CA ASN A 66 -4.10 12.03 27.14
C ASN A 66 -4.69 10.91 26.25
N CYS A 67 -3.79 10.11 25.67
CA CYS A 67 -4.09 9.00 24.75
C CYS A 67 -4.46 7.68 25.46
N GLU A 68 -5.23 7.75 26.55
CA GLU A 68 -5.63 6.53 27.27
C GLU A 68 -6.64 5.69 26.48
N ASN A 69 -7.43 6.32 25.60
CA ASN A 69 -8.41 5.65 24.74
C ASN A 69 -8.41 6.27 23.34
N CYS A 70 -8.36 5.42 22.31
CA CYS A 70 -8.61 5.82 20.92
C CYS A 70 -10.10 6.14 20.72
N GLN A 71 -10.43 6.98 19.74
CA GLN A 71 -11.82 7.27 19.34
C GLN A 71 -12.52 6.01 18.79
N GLU A 72 -13.86 6.00 18.73
CA GLU A 72 -14.64 4.80 18.35
C GLU A 72 -14.24 4.21 16.99
N ASP A 73 -13.73 5.02 16.06
CA ASP A 73 -13.30 4.61 14.70
C ASP A 73 -11.80 4.41 14.51
N ALA A 74 -11.05 4.33 15.61
CA ALA A 74 -9.64 3.99 15.62
C ALA A 74 -9.38 2.64 16.30
N PHE A 75 -8.35 1.94 15.82
CA PHE A 75 -7.77 0.76 16.45
C PHE A 75 -6.57 1.18 17.30
N ARG A 76 -6.41 0.56 18.48
CA ARG A 76 -5.28 0.81 19.37
C ARG A 76 -4.23 -0.29 19.19
N CYS A 77 -3.07 0.09 18.68
CA CYS A 77 -1.88 -0.76 18.63
C CYS A 77 -1.46 -1.23 20.03
N SER A 78 -0.72 -2.33 20.11
CA SER A 78 -0.20 -2.81 21.40
C SER A 78 0.88 -1.89 21.96
N ASP A 79 1.60 -1.14 21.11
CA ASP A 79 2.50 -0.04 21.47
C ASP A 79 1.79 1.22 22.00
N GLY A 80 0.46 1.31 21.81
CA GLY A 80 -0.37 2.42 22.29
C GLY A 80 -0.75 3.46 21.23
N LYS A 81 -0.14 3.44 20.04
CA LYS A 81 -0.57 4.24 18.89
C LYS A 81 -2.01 3.95 18.48
N CYS A 82 -2.74 4.99 18.09
CA CYS A 82 -4.05 4.85 17.47
C CYS A 82 -3.91 4.94 15.95
N ILE A 83 -4.48 3.97 15.23
CA ILE A 83 -4.56 3.97 13.76
C ILE A 83 -6.01 3.90 13.33
N SER A 84 -6.30 4.25 12.07
CA SER A 84 -7.66 4.11 11.56
C SER A 84 -8.07 2.63 11.45
N LYS A 85 -9.36 2.29 11.64
CA LYS A 85 -9.86 0.94 11.37
C LYS A 85 -9.60 0.45 9.93
N ILE A 86 -9.43 1.37 8.96
CA ILE A 86 -9.07 1.00 7.58
C ILE A 86 -7.60 0.57 7.45
N ALA A 87 -6.77 0.94 8.43
CA ALA A 87 -5.37 0.57 8.52
C ALA A 87 -5.19 -0.82 9.18
N LEU A 88 -6.18 -1.28 9.93
CA LEU A 88 -6.18 -2.64 10.47
C LEU A 88 -6.22 -3.68 9.33
N CYS A 89 -5.23 -4.58 9.29
CA CYS A 89 -5.13 -5.66 8.31
C CYS A 89 -5.13 -5.16 6.85
N ASN A 90 -4.51 -4.01 6.60
CA ASN A 90 -4.42 -3.40 5.27
C ASN A 90 -3.21 -3.91 4.45
N GLY A 91 -2.31 -4.68 5.07
CA GLY A 91 -1.08 -5.21 4.51
C GLY A 91 0.13 -4.28 4.64
N PHE A 92 0.03 -3.22 5.44
CA PHE A 92 1.09 -2.28 5.77
C PHE A 92 1.24 -2.22 7.29
N THR A 93 2.48 -2.11 7.75
CA THR A 93 2.76 -1.93 9.17
C THR A 93 2.53 -0.46 9.55
N ASP A 94 1.32 -0.14 10.02
CA ASP A 94 0.95 1.18 10.50
C ASP A 94 1.23 1.34 12.01
N CYS A 95 1.20 0.24 12.79
CA CYS A 95 1.70 0.22 14.17
C CYS A 95 3.23 0.07 14.21
N TYR A 96 3.89 0.63 15.24
CA TYR A 96 5.35 0.47 15.38
C TYR A 96 5.76 -0.98 15.67
N ASP A 97 4.85 -1.74 16.28
CA ASP A 97 5.02 -3.15 16.62
C ASP A 97 4.37 -4.11 15.59
N GLY A 98 3.74 -3.59 14.54
CA GLY A 98 3.00 -4.38 13.54
C GLY A 98 1.75 -5.08 14.05
N SER A 99 1.26 -4.71 15.24
CA SER A 99 0.10 -5.35 15.86
C SER A 99 -1.21 -5.19 15.08
N ASP A 100 -1.28 -4.21 14.18
CA ASP A 100 -2.36 -4.00 13.22
C ASP A 100 -2.47 -5.06 12.13
N GLU A 101 -1.38 -5.76 11.85
CA GLU A 101 -1.33 -6.85 10.86
C GLU A 101 -1.32 -8.24 11.52
N MET A 102 -1.38 -8.30 12.85
CA MET A 102 -1.43 -9.55 13.60
C MET A 102 -2.87 -10.02 13.87
N ASN A 103 -3.11 -11.33 13.80
CA ASN A 103 -4.38 -11.98 14.19
C ASN A 103 -5.63 -11.51 13.42
N CYS A 104 -5.48 -11.17 12.14
CA CYS A 104 -6.58 -10.77 11.29
C CYS A 104 -7.61 -11.91 11.10
N VAL A 105 -8.85 -11.70 11.56
CA VAL A 105 -9.95 -12.68 11.45
C VAL A 105 -10.38 -12.90 10.00
N LYS A 106 -10.30 -11.85 9.19
CA LYS A 106 -10.49 -11.87 7.75
C LYS A 106 -9.43 -10.99 7.13
N CYS A 107 -8.52 -11.59 6.36
CA CYS A 107 -7.64 -10.81 5.50
C CYS A 107 -8.49 -10.00 4.52
N ARG A 108 -8.02 -8.81 4.14
CA ARG A 108 -8.64 -7.97 3.11
C ARG A 108 -8.93 -8.81 1.85
N HIS A 109 -9.98 -8.46 1.10
CA HIS A 109 -10.36 -9.17 -0.13
C HIS A 109 -9.16 -9.43 -1.04
N GLY A 110 -8.79 -10.70 -1.21
CA GLY A 110 -7.65 -11.09 -2.03
C GLY A 110 -6.28 -11.03 -1.33
N ALA A 111 -6.21 -11.10 0.00
CA ALA A 111 -5.00 -11.43 0.74
C ALA A 111 -5.04 -12.89 1.26
N PHE A 112 -3.87 -13.52 1.36
CA PHE A 112 -3.71 -14.88 1.85
C PHE A 112 -3.55 -14.89 3.37
N ARG A 113 -4.19 -15.85 4.03
CA ARG A 113 -4.13 -16.02 5.48
C ARG A 113 -3.15 -17.14 5.82
N CYS A 114 -2.05 -16.78 6.46
CA CYS A 114 -1.08 -17.70 7.02
C CYS A 114 -1.71 -18.60 8.10
N SER A 115 -1.07 -19.73 8.40
CA SER A 115 -1.57 -20.66 9.42
C SER A 115 -1.49 -20.07 10.83
N ASN A 116 -0.48 -19.22 11.09
CA ASN A 116 -0.33 -18.42 12.30
C ASN A 116 -1.32 -17.24 12.42
N GLY A 117 -2.11 -16.96 11.37
CA GLY A 117 -3.12 -15.91 11.36
C GLY A 117 -2.65 -14.56 10.82
N ASN A 118 -1.39 -14.43 10.39
CA ASN A 118 -0.90 -13.28 9.65
C ASN A 118 -1.53 -13.22 8.25
N CYS A 119 -1.57 -12.02 7.66
CA CYS A 119 -2.05 -11.81 6.31
C CYS A 119 -0.92 -11.32 5.41
N ILE A 120 -0.77 -11.94 4.25
CA ILE A 120 0.16 -11.49 3.22
C ILE A 120 -0.59 -11.23 1.92
N ARG A 121 0.02 -10.45 1.03
CA ARG A 121 -0.51 -10.26 -0.32
C ARG A 121 -0.41 -11.57 -1.09
N ASN A 122 -1.40 -11.88 -1.94
CA ASN A 122 -1.35 -13.11 -2.76
C ASN A 122 -0.14 -13.21 -3.70
N VAL A 123 0.53 -12.09 -4.00
CA VAL A 123 1.79 -12.09 -4.78
C VAL A 123 2.97 -12.72 -4.03
N PHE A 124 2.86 -12.84 -2.71
CA PHE A 124 3.86 -13.45 -1.83
C PHE A 124 3.55 -14.92 -1.51
N VAL A 125 2.47 -15.47 -2.07
CA VAL A 125 2.15 -16.88 -1.93
C VAL A 125 2.95 -17.65 -2.97
N CYS A 126 3.70 -18.66 -2.54
CA CYS A 126 4.52 -19.50 -3.41
C CYS A 126 5.56 -18.71 -4.21
N ASP A 127 6.09 -17.61 -3.65
CA ASP A 127 7.12 -16.79 -4.27
C ASP A 127 8.54 -17.31 -3.95
N GLY A 128 8.64 -18.29 -3.06
CA GLY A 128 9.88 -18.90 -2.61
C GLY A 128 10.53 -18.25 -1.39
N VAL A 129 9.82 -17.34 -0.75
CA VAL A 129 10.23 -16.65 0.48
C VAL A 129 9.23 -16.99 1.57
N ASP A 130 9.70 -17.22 2.79
CA ASP A 130 8.82 -17.37 3.96
C ASP A 130 8.35 -15.99 4.40
N ASN A 131 7.21 -15.54 3.86
CA ASN A 131 6.58 -14.28 4.23
C ASN A 131 5.61 -14.44 5.40
N CYS A 132 5.19 -15.67 5.70
CA CYS A 132 4.31 -15.94 6.82
C CYS A 132 5.04 -16.15 8.16
N GLU A 133 6.36 -16.29 8.19
CA GLU A 133 7.20 -16.69 9.35
C GLU A 133 6.91 -18.10 9.92
N ASP A 134 5.92 -18.79 9.35
CA ASP A 134 5.57 -20.18 9.61
C ASP A 134 5.65 -21.04 8.34
N ASN A 135 6.16 -20.47 7.25
CA ASN A 135 6.31 -21.05 5.92
C ASN A 135 4.99 -21.55 5.31
N SER A 136 3.83 -21.11 5.80
CA SER A 136 2.53 -21.59 5.32
C SER A 136 2.12 -21.04 3.95
N ASP A 137 2.72 -19.93 3.52
CA ASP A 137 2.61 -19.36 2.17
C ASP A 137 3.36 -20.16 1.11
N GLU A 138 4.31 -21.01 1.51
CA GLU A 138 5.11 -21.86 0.63
C GLU A 138 4.65 -23.33 0.62
N LEU A 139 3.49 -23.63 1.23
CA LEU A 139 2.90 -24.97 1.26
C LEU A 139 1.82 -25.12 0.18
N ASN A 140 1.76 -26.32 -0.43
CA ASN A 140 0.74 -26.73 -1.41
C ASN A 140 0.66 -25.82 -2.66
N CYS A 141 1.81 -25.41 -3.20
CA CYS A 141 1.95 -24.64 -4.44
C CYS A 141 1.68 -25.46 -5.73
N GLU A 142 0.65 -26.32 -5.70
CA GLU A 142 0.28 -27.15 -6.85
C GLU A 142 -0.35 -26.31 -7.96
N GLU A 143 -1.14 -25.29 -7.62
CA GLU A 143 -1.74 -24.33 -8.56
C GLU A 143 -1.58 -22.89 -8.09
N CYS A 144 -0.98 -22.03 -8.93
CA CYS A 144 -0.94 -20.60 -8.69
C CYS A 144 -2.34 -19.98 -8.89
N GLN A 145 -2.66 -18.90 -8.17
CA GLN A 145 -3.89 -18.14 -8.39
C GLN A 145 -4.00 -17.69 -9.87
N SER A 146 -5.23 -17.54 -10.37
CA SER A 146 -5.54 -17.31 -11.80
C SER A 146 -4.78 -16.18 -12.50
N ASP A 147 -4.24 -15.21 -11.77
CA ASP A 147 -3.54 -14.04 -12.29
C ASP A 147 -2.01 -14.16 -12.23
N LEU A 148 -1.49 -15.29 -11.77
CA LEU A 148 -0.08 -15.62 -11.67
C LEU A 148 0.34 -16.62 -12.76
N PHE A 149 1.62 -16.59 -13.13
CA PHE A 149 2.30 -17.58 -13.96
C PHE A 149 3.09 -18.52 -13.04
N ARG A 150 3.08 -19.82 -13.35
CA ARG A 150 3.80 -20.84 -12.59
C ARG A 150 5.09 -21.20 -13.31
N CYS A 151 6.21 -20.86 -12.69
CA CYS A 151 7.54 -21.31 -13.10
C CYS A 151 7.65 -22.84 -13.03
N LEU A 152 8.54 -23.45 -13.82
CA LEU A 152 8.83 -24.89 -13.76
C LEU A 152 9.33 -25.34 -12.38
N SER A 153 9.99 -24.44 -11.65
CA SER A 153 10.44 -24.60 -10.27
C SER A 153 9.29 -24.60 -9.26
N GLY A 154 8.06 -24.27 -9.68
CA GLY A 154 6.89 -24.12 -8.83
C GLY A 154 6.70 -22.72 -8.24
N LYS A 155 7.58 -21.75 -8.54
CA LYS A 155 7.42 -20.35 -8.10
C LYS A 155 6.26 -19.70 -8.86
N CYS A 156 5.41 -18.96 -8.17
CA CYS A 156 4.37 -18.16 -8.78
C CYS A 156 4.87 -16.73 -8.97
N ILE A 157 4.78 -16.20 -10.19
CA ILE A 157 5.12 -14.80 -10.50
C ILE A 157 3.94 -14.09 -11.17
N PRO A 158 3.83 -12.77 -11.04
CA PRO A 158 2.85 -11.99 -11.80
C PRO A 158 2.97 -12.23 -13.33
N LYS A 159 1.84 -12.41 -14.03
CA LYS A 159 1.84 -12.62 -15.49
C LYS A 159 2.48 -11.49 -16.30
N ASN A 160 2.62 -10.28 -15.74
CA ASN A 160 3.34 -9.18 -16.41
C ASN A 160 4.86 -9.33 -16.34
N LEU A 161 5.37 -10.29 -15.57
CA LEU A 161 6.78 -10.66 -15.51
C LEU A 161 7.15 -11.77 -16.50
N THR A 162 6.19 -12.39 -17.18
CA THR A 162 6.51 -13.34 -18.25
C THR A 162 6.95 -12.61 -19.52
N CYS A 163 7.98 -13.12 -20.19
CA CYS A 163 8.50 -12.60 -21.45
C CYS A 163 8.94 -11.13 -21.37
N ASN A 164 9.51 -10.71 -20.25
CA ASN A 164 9.97 -9.34 -20.00
C ASN A 164 11.49 -9.17 -20.21
N GLY A 165 12.21 -10.24 -20.54
CA GLY A 165 13.65 -10.27 -20.74
C GLY A 165 14.49 -10.49 -19.48
N TYR A 166 13.85 -10.73 -18.33
CA TYR A 166 14.49 -11.03 -17.06
C TYR A 166 14.02 -12.39 -16.56
N ASN A 167 14.92 -13.15 -15.92
CA ASN A 167 14.54 -14.34 -15.18
C ASN A 167 13.97 -13.88 -13.83
N ASP A 168 12.65 -13.79 -13.75
CA ASP A 168 11.87 -13.51 -12.55
C ASP A 168 11.49 -14.81 -11.80
N CYS A 169 11.76 -15.97 -12.39
CA CYS A 169 11.68 -17.28 -11.76
C CYS A 169 12.85 -17.52 -10.74
N ARG A 170 13.14 -18.78 -10.40
CA ARG A 170 14.28 -19.14 -9.53
C ARG A 170 15.54 -19.33 -10.37
N ILE A 171 16.72 -19.18 -9.74
CA ILE A 171 18.01 -19.43 -10.39
C ILE A 171 18.03 -20.84 -11.02
N GLY A 172 18.24 -20.88 -12.34
CA GLY A 172 18.25 -22.13 -13.12
C GLY A 172 16.90 -22.51 -13.74
N ASP A 173 15.87 -21.69 -13.56
CA ASP A 173 14.58 -21.80 -14.22
C ASP A 173 14.28 -20.51 -14.97
N ASP A 174 14.32 -20.54 -16.30
CA ASP A 174 14.00 -19.42 -17.20
C ASP A 174 12.61 -19.60 -17.85
N SER A 175 11.73 -20.37 -17.19
CA SER A 175 10.45 -20.77 -17.77
C SER A 175 9.49 -19.63 -18.07
N ASP A 176 9.66 -18.50 -17.40
CA ASP A 176 8.98 -17.24 -17.65
C ASP A 176 9.39 -16.56 -18.96
N GLU A 177 10.57 -16.90 -19.49
CA GLU A 177 11.16 -16.33 -20.69
C GLU A 177 11.21 -17.31 -21.88
N ILE A 178 10.81 -18.56 -21.68
CA ILE A 178 10.70 -19.57 -22.74
C ILE A 178 9.26 -19.74 -23.22
N HIS A 179 9.05 -20.13 -24.48
CA HIS A 179 7.72 -20.31 -25.09
C HIS A 179 6.86 -19.03 -25.20
N CYS A 180 7.51 -17.87 -25.33
CA CYS A 180 6.84 -16.64 -25.71
C CYS A 180 6.36 -16.70 -27.18
N ASP A 181 5.09 -17.07 -27.39
CA ASP A 181 4.50 -17.27 -28.73
C ASP A 181 4.44 -15.98 -29.57
N ALA A 182 4.45 -14.81 -28.94
CA ALA A 182 4.69 -13.52 -29.58
C ALA A 182 5.08 -12.47 -28.52
N CYS A 183 6.14 -11.71 -28.76
CA CYS A 183 6.42 -10.53 -27.94
C CYS A 183 5.20 -9.58 -27.99
N GLN A 184 4.81 -9.01 -26.85
CA GLN A 184 3.65 -8.11 -26.77
C GLN A 184 3.74 -6.95 -27.79
N LEU A 185 2.59 -6.37 -28.14
CA LEU A 185 2.49 -5.21 -29.02
C LEU A 185 3.43 -4.09 -28.56
N GLY A 186 4.39 -3.72 -29.41
CA GLY A 186 5.40 -2.69 -29.09
C GLY A 186 6.79 -3.24 -28.75
N VAL A 187 7.02 -4.54 -28.93
CA VAL A 187 8.27 -5.24 -28.60
C VAL A 187 8.75 -6.02 -29.84
N PHE A 188 10.06 -6.00 -30.10
CA PHE A 188 10.75 -6.69 -31.19
C PHE A 188 11.40 -7.98 -30.69
N ARG A 189 11.26 -9.05 -31.49
CA ARG A 189 11.85 -10.36 -31.20
C ARG A 189 13.23 -10.49 -31.83
N CYS A 190 14.26 -10.61 -31.00
CA CYS A 190 15.61 -10.94 -31.42
C CYS A 190 15.70 -12.39 -31.94
N SER A 191 16.72 -12.68 -32.74
CA SER A 191 16.95 -14.01 -33.32
C SER A 191 17.23 -15.11 -32.30
N ASN A 192 17.68 -14.76 -31.09
CA ASN A 192 17.86 -15.66 -29.95
C ASN A 192 16.57 -15.88 -29.13
N GLY A 193 15.45 -15.27 -29.52
CA GLY A 193 14.18 -15.38 -28.80
C GLY A 193 13.92 -14.29 -27.76
N LYS A 194 14.92 -13.45 -27.43
CA LYS A 194 14.79 -12.32 -26.51
C LYS A 194 13.83 -11.26 -27.06
N CYS A 195 12.95 -10.74 -26.21
CA CYS A 195 12.02 -9.66 -26.56
C CYS A 195 12.55 -8.31 -26.06
N ILE A 196 12.79 -7.35 -26.95
CA ILE A 196 13.26 -5.99 -26.61
C ILE A 196 12.21 -4.94 -27.00
N LEU A 197 12.09 -3.84 -26.27
CA LEU A 197 11.15 -2.78 -26.64
C LEU A 197 11.45 -2.26 -28.06
N ASN A 198 10.43 -1.96 -28.87
CA ASN A 198 10.62 -1.43 -30.24
C ASN A 198 11.46 -0.13 -30.27
N ARG A 199 11.47 0.65 -29.18
CA ARG A 199 12.30 1.86 -29.06
C ARG A 199 13.81 1.58 -29.04
N LEU A 200 14.19 0.35 -28.71
CA LEU A 200 15.59 -0.11 -28.66
C LEU A 200 16.01 -0.68 -30.03
N CYS A 201 15.08 -0.88 -30.97
CA CYS A 201 15.45 -1.25 -32.33
C CYS A 201 16.20 -0.10 -33.01
N CYS A 202 17.42 -0.38 -33.45
CA CYS A 202 18.26 0.57 -34.18
C CYS A 202 18.62 1.82 -33.36
N ASP A 203 18.70 1.71 -32.03
CA ASP A 203 19.13 2.81 -31.14
C ASP A 203 20.65 3.02 -31.13
N GLY A 204 21.41 2.12 -31.77
CA GLY A 204 22.86 2.15 -31.86
C GLY A 204 23.57 1.18 -30.90
N ASN A 205 22.84 0.47 -30.04
CA ASN A 205 23.35 -0.55 -29.13
C ASN A 205 22.94 -1.96 -29.58
N ASN A 206 23.65 -2.98 -29.07
CA ASN A 206 23.24 -4.37 -29.26
C ASN A 206 22.40 -4.83 -28.06
N ASP A 207 21.09 -4.63 -28.13
CA ASP A 207 20.16 -5.07 -27.08
C ASP A 207 19.77 -6.55 -27.19
N CYS A 208 20.18 -7.21 -28.28
CA CYS A 208 19.86 -8.60 -28.60
C CYS A 208 20.90 -9.62 -28.12
N ASP A 209 21.97 -9.20 -27.43
CA ASP A 209 22.89 -10.13 -26.72
C ASP A 209 22.27 -10.72 -25.45
#